data_AF-A0A7R5KTG2-F1
#
_entry.id   AF-A0A7R5KTG2-F1
#
_cell.length_a   1.000
_cell.length_b   1.000
_cell.length_c   1.000
_cell.angle_alpha   90.00
_cell.angle_beta   90.00
_cell.angle_gamma   90.00
#
_symmetry.space_group_name_H-M   'P 1'
#
loop_
_entity.id
_entity.type
_entity.pdbx_description
1 polymer ?
#
loop_
_entity_poly.entity_id
_entity_poly.type
_entity_poly.pdbx_seq_one_letter_code
_entity_poly.pdbx_strand_id
1 'polypeptide(L)'
;METMTFPRYSPDEIINSLRTYVLTGAEGRNLVKSDLFGTPKMPVNVDIIEFRRQVYLELQLNYKTALEKHQQLEAANREAAMKLEKLNTVPAEHQEEVKQLTESIRDLEHLLRQDYRRKQTALQEVISQKKMDIAESTRKLNDLKVAMATLKEEQEQLKSKIVESPEELKNYKEQMKETVKKLKKSKEEITQKYESYRDLVEILPSCQLEVQLYKKKMERQGANVERLASVLSEVRNIEDQSDSAQIELKRVKTDEMSLKRLVTAKREALATIELKIQKKREDVEQHKCTVLEYCNKVQEKRGAVYDKVMAIHKEIQQTRYKIEELKDNAGKEAMKAKEIHLSLKAALEKCHESLIKTAKSFEASRKERIAELKKGLLSIQSPGSSH
;
A
#
# COMPACT_ATOMS: atom_id res chain seq x y z
N MET A 1 -100.99 -94.47 -25.06
CA MET A 1 -102.30 -95.13 -25.26
C MET A 1 -102.61 -95.87 -23.99
N GLU A 2 -103.90 -95.97 -23.65
CA GLU A 2 -104.46 -96.70 -22.51
C GLU A 2 -104.24 -95.96 -21.18
N THR A 3 -105.23 -95.44 -20.47
CA THR A 3 -106.62 -95.89 -20.30
C THR A 3 -107.54 -94.67 -20.08
N MET A 4 -108.46 -94.42 -21.01
CA MET A 4 -109.67 -93.62 -20.75
C MET A 4 -110.58 -94.46 -19.85
N THR A 5 -110.39 -94.37 -18.54
CA THR A 5 -111.21 -95.04 -17.53
C THR A 5 -112.49 -94.26 -17.27
N PHE A 6 -113.42 -94.28 -18.24
CA PHE A 6 -114.84 -94.26 -17.90
C PHE A 6 -115.30 -95.71 -17.81
N PRO A 7 -115.59 -96.24 -16.61
CA PRO A 7 -116.32 -97.49 -16.50
C PRO A 7 -117.71 -97.33 -17.14
N ARG A 8 -117.96 -98.15 -18.17
CA ARG A 8 -119.26 -98.33 -18.80
C ARG A 8 -120.05 -99.33 -17.95
N TYR A 9 -120.90 -98.83 -17.06
CA TYR A 9 -121.87 -99.67 -16.36
C TYR A 9 -122.94 -100.19 -17.33
N SER A 10 -123.35 -101.45 -17.16
CA SER A 10 -124.48 -102.00 -17.92
C SER A 10 -125.80 -101.33 -17.49
N PRO A 11 -126.82 -101.22 -18.36
CA PRO A 11 -128.11 -100.63 -18.00
C PRO A 11 -128.74 -101.23 -16.73
N ASP A 12 -128.51 -102.52 -16.48
CA ASP A 12 -129.07 -103.20 -15.31
C ASP A 12 -128.30 -102.82 -14.04
N GLU A 13 -126.98 -102.62 -14.12
CA GLU A 13 -126.16 -102.12 -13.01
C GLU A 13 -126.52 -100.69 -12.62
N ILE A 14 -126.82 -99.83 -13.59
CA ILE A 14 -127.26 -98.45 -13.37
C ILE A 14 -128.62 -98.44 -12.65
N ILE A 15 -129.58 -99.25 -13.11
CA ILE A 15 -130.91 -99.36 -12.49
C ILE A 15 -130.81 -99.91 -11.07
N ASN A 16 -129.93 -100.88 -10.82
CA ASN A 16 -129.77 -101.48 -9.50
C ASN A 16 -129.10 -100.53 -8.50
N SER A 17 -128.12 -99.73 -8.96
CA SER A 17 -127.48 -98.67 -8.18
C SER A 17 -128.51 -97.64 -7.67
N LEU A 18 -129.40 -97.18 -8.54
CA LEU A 18 -130.45 -96.21 -8.20
C LEU A 18 -131.48 -96.75 -7.20
N ARG A 19 -131.88 -98.02 -7.34
CA ARG A 19 -132.82 -98.67 -6.40
C ARG A 19 -132.25 -98.89 -5.00
N THR A 20 -130.93 -99.03 -4.88
CA THR A 20 -130.28 -99.48 -3.63
C THR A 20 -129.75 -98.32 -2.78
N TYR A 21 -129.20 -97.27 -3.42
CA TYR A 21 -128.48 -96.22 -2.71
C TYR A 21 -129.19 -94.86 -2.69
N VAL A 22 -130.20 -94.65 -3.55
CA VAL A 22 -130.82 -93.32 -3.73
C VAL A 22 -132.29 -93.28 -3.32
N LEU A 23 -133.04 -94.37 -3.51
CA LEU A 23 -134.50 -94.38 -3.33
C LEU A 23 -134.92 -95.28 -2.13
N THR A 24 -135.62 -94.73 -1.13
CA THR A 24 -136.13 -95.47 0.06
C THR A 24 -137.66 -95.61 0.04
N GLY A 25 -138.18 -96.76 0.47
CA GLY A 25 -139.63 -96.97 0.55
C GLY A 25 -140.32 -97.03 -0.83
N ALA A 26 -141.55 -96.51 -0.93
CA ALA A 26 -142.42 -96.72 -2.10
C ALA A 26 -141.88 -96.13 -3.42
N GLU A 27 -140.99 -95.14 -3.36
CA GLU A 27 -140.46 -94.44 -4.54
C GLU A 27 -139.40 -95.26 -5.32
N GLY A 28 -138.79 -96.29 -4.71
CA GLY A 28 -137.78 -97.12 -5.39
C GLY A 28 -138.32 -98.24 -6.28
N ARG A 29 -139.60 -98.63 -6.15
CA ARG A 29 -140.12 -99.87 -6.77
C ARG A 29 -140.53 -99.77 -8.25
N ASN A 30 -140.60 -98.56 -8.83
CA ASN A 30 -141.26 -98.35 -10.14
C ASN A 30 -140.35 -97.91 -11.32
N LEU A 31 -139.02 -97.95 -11.21
CA LEU A 31 -138.07 -97.54 -12.29
C LEU A 31 -137.76 -98.71 -13.27
N VAL A 32 -137.83 -98.53 -14.61
CA VAL A 32 -137.55 -99.58 -15.63
C VAL A 32 -136.61 -99.15 -16.78
N LYS A 33 -136.08 -100.11 -17.54
CA LYS A 33 -134.97 -99.94 -18.51
C LYS A 33 -135.33 -99.15 -19.79
N SER A 34 -136.58 -99.20 -20.23
CA SER A 34 -137.09 -98.39 -21.35
C SER A 34 -137.12 -96.89 -21.01
N ASP A 35 -137.12 -96.56 -19.71
CA ASP A 35 -136.98 -95.17 -19.25
C ASP A 35 -135.55 -94.65 -19.49
N LEU A 36 -134.60 -95.55 -19.84
CA LEU A 36 -133.19 -95.24 -20.07
C LEU A 36 -132.65 -95.70 -21.46
N PHE A 37 -133.17 -96.74 -22.16
CA PHE A 37 -132.56 -97.28 -23.41
C PHE A 37 -133.53 -98.01 -24.43
N GLY A 38 -133.35 -97.88 -25.77
CA GLY A 38 -134.18 -98.49 -26.88
C GLY A 38 -133.45 -99.39 -27.94
N THR A 39 -134.15 -100.05 -28.91
CA THR A 39 -133.65 -101.20 -29.79
C THR A 39 -133.74 -101.09 -31.37
N PRO A 40 -132.84 -101.72 -32.21
CA PRO A 40 -132.84 -101.70 -33.73
C PRO A 40 -132.73 -103.07 -34.53
N LYS A 41 -132.82 -103.08 -35.90
CA LYS A 41 -132.83 -104.27 -36.86
C LYS A 41 -131.86 -104.16 -38.11
N MET A 42 -131.44 -105.26 -38.78
CA MET A 42 -130.27 -105.46 -39.76
C MET A 42 -130.54 -106.36 -41.03
N PRO A 43 -129.73 -106.43 -42.18
CA PRO A 43 -128.31 -106.97 -42.42
C PRO A 43 -127.33 -106.40 -43.59
N VAL A 44 -126.04 -106.91 -43.87
CA VAL A 44 -124.86 -106.35 -44.75
C VAL A 44 -123.75 -107.37 -45.40
N ASN A 45 -122.77 -106.96 -46.32
CA ASN A 45 -121.78 -107.68 -47.27
C ASN A 45 -120.19 -107.26 -47.29
N VAL A 46 -119.27 -107.78 -48.19
CA VAL A 46 -117.76 -108.11 -48.15
C VAL A 46 -116.53 -107.11 -48.31
N ASP A 47 -116.55 -105.90 -48.90
CA ASP A 47 -115.33 -105.09 -49.29
C ASP A 47 -114.35 -104.62 -48.17
N ILE A 48 -114.69 -104.83 -46.90
CA ILE A 48 -114.01 -104.22 -45.74
C ILE A 48 -112.67 -104.90 -45.40
N ILE A 49 -112.41 -106.10 -45.92
CA ILE A 49 -111.30 -106.95 -45.45
C ILE A 49 -109.94 -106.52 -46.05
N GLU A 50 -109.84 -106.18 -47.34
CA GLU A 50 -108.55 -105.84 -47.97
C GLU A 50 -107.98 -104.49 -47.52
N PHE A 51 -108.83 -103.48 -47.32
CA PHE A 51 -108.43 -102.15 -46.86
C PHE A 51 -107.68 -102.21 -45.51
N ARG A 52 -108.10 -103.11 -44.62
CA ARG A 52 -107.50 -103.24 -43.29
C ARG A 52 -106.07 -103.78 -43.31
N ARG A 53 -105.70 -104.61 -44.31
CA ARG A 53 -104.36 -105.20 -44.40
C ARG A 53 -103.31 -104.19 -44.85
N GLN A 54 -103.66 -103.31 -45.79
CA GLN A 54 -102.75 -102.30 -46.33
C GLN A 54 -102.32 -101.29 -45.26
N VAL A 55 -103.30 -100.78 -44.50
CA VAL A 55 -103.07 -99.79 -43.43
C VAL A 55 -102.12 -100.32 -42.34
N TYR A 56 -102.17 -101.62 -42.05
CA TYR A 56 -101.34 -102.22 -41.00
C TYR A 56 -99.84 -102.26 -41.33
N LEU A 57 -99.48 -102.60 -42.57
CA LEU A 57 -98.07 -102.68 -42.99
C LEU A 57 -97.41 -101.30 -43.04
N GLU A 58 -98.16 -100.29 -43.48
CA GLU A 58 -97.70 -98.91 -43.53
C GLU A 58 -97.43 -98.35 -42.12
N LEU A 59 -98.29 -98.67 -41.16
CA LEU A 59 -98.10 -98.32 -39.75
C LEU A 59 -96.83 -98.96 -39.16
N GLN A 60 -96.56 -100.22 -39.47
CA GLN A 60 -95.40 -100.95 -38.94
C GLN A 60 -94.07 -100.37 -39.43
N LEU A 61 -93.99 -99.98 -40.71
CA LEU A 61 -92.80 -99.37 -41.28
C LEU A 61 -92.53 -97.98 -40.68
N ASN A 62 -93.59 -97.18 -40.49
CA ASN A 62 -93.51 -95.86 -39.85
C ASN A 62 -93.02 -95.96 -38.39
N TYR A 63 -93.51 -96.95 -37.64
CA TYR A 63 -93.07 -97.18 -36.27
C TYR A 63 -91.57 -97.50 -36.17
N LYS A 64 -91.07 -98.38 -37.05
CA LYS A 64 -89.64 -98.76 -37.06
C LYS A 64 -88.74 -97.55 -37.33
N THR A 65 -89.10 -96.75 -38.34
CA THR A 65 -88.33 -95.56 -38.73
C THR A 65 -88.31 -94.50 -37.61
N ALA A 66 -89.43 -94.34 -36.89
CA ALA A 66 -89.51 -93.42 -35.75
C ALA A 66 -88.63 -93.85 -34.57
N LEU A 67 -88.54 -95.17 -34.31
CA LEU A 67 -87.75 -95.71 -33.21
C LEU A 67 -86.23 -95.51 -33.43
N GLU A 68 -85.74 -95.76 -34.64
CA GLU A 68 -84.32 -95.55 -35.00
C GLU A 68 -83.93 -94.06 -34.87
N LYS A 69 -84.82 -93.16 -35.30
CA LYS A 69 -84.63 -91.70 -35.18
C LYS A 69 -84.59 -91.25 -33.71
N HIS A 70 -85.37 -91.87 -32.83
CA HIS A 70 -85.36 -91.57 -31.41
C HIS A 70 -84.02 -91.95 -30.75
N GLN A 71 -83.47 -93.12 -31.06
CA GLN A 71 -82.20 -93.59 -30.51
C GLN A 71 -81.01 -92.69 -30.90
N GLN A 72 -80.96 -92.19 -32.14
CA GLN A 72 -79.94 -91.24 -32.56
C GLN A 72 -80.02 -89.91 -31.81
N LEU A 73 -81.23 -89.37 -31.62
CA LEU A 73 -81.44 -88.14 -30.85
C LEU A 73 -81.03 -88.31 -29.38
N GLU A 74 -81.26 -89.49 -28.81
CA GLU A 74 -80.89 -89.78 -27.42
C GLU A 74 -79.37 -89.81 -27.20
N ALA A 75 -78.63 -90.38 -28.16
CA ALA A 75 -77.16 -90.37 -28.12
C ALA A 75 -76.59 -88.95 -28.24
N ALA A 76 -77.12 -88.14 -29.17
CA ALA A 76 -76.74 -86.75 -29.31
C ALA A 76 -77.03 -85.93 -28.04
N ASN A 77 -78.15 -86.21 -27.36
CA ASN A 77 -78.48 -85.58 -26.09
C ASN A 77 -77.48 -85.91 -24.97
N ARG A 78 -76.97 -87.15 -24.87
CA ARG A 78 -75.97 -87.49 -23.84
C ARG A 78 -74.63 -86.82 -24.08
N GLU A 79 -74.19 -86.71 -25.33
CA GLU A 79 -72.93 -86.01 -25.64
C GLU A 79 -73.05 -84.50 -25.38
N ALA A 80 -74.19 -83.90 -25.74
CA ALA A 80 -74.51 -82.52 -25.41
C ALA A 80 -74.54 -82.29 -23.89
N ALA A 81 -75.05 -83.25 -23.10
CA ALA A 81 -75.07 -83.17 -21.65
C ALA A 81 -73.66 -83.16 -21.03
N MET A 82 -72.74 -84.02 -21.49
CA MET A 82 -71.36 -84.02 -20.98
C MET A 82 -70.57 -82.76 -21.35
N LYS A 83 -70.81 -82.19 -22.54
CA LYS A 83 -70.21 -80.90 -22.94
C LYS A 83 -70.78 -79.74 -22.12
N LEU A 84 -72.08 -79.77 -21.82
CA LEU A 84 -72.72 -78.82 -20.90
C LEU A 84 -72.11 -78.88 -19.50
N GLU A 85 -71.85 -80.08 -18.98
CA GLU A 85 -71.27 -80.25 -17.64
C GLU A 85 -69.87 -79.64 -17.52
N LYS A 86 -68.99 -79.89 -18.52
CA LYS A 86 -67.64 -79.31 -18.53
C LYS A 86 -67.62 -77.78 -18.68
N LEU A 87 -68.56 -77.21 -19.44
CA LEU A 87 -68.69 -75.75 -19.57
C LEU A 87 -69.28 -75.09 -18.31
N ASN A 88 -70.01 -75.85 -17.48
CA ASN A 88 -70.64 -75.36 -16.26
C ASN A 88 -69.72 -75.37 -15.03
N THR A 89 -68.49 -75.90 -15.13
CA THR A 89 -67.51 -75.89 -14.03
C THR A 89 -66.40 -74.87 -14.26
N VAL A 90 -66.31 -73.87 -13.37
CA VAL A 90 -65.31 -72.79 -13.42
C VAL A 90 -64.03 -73.20 -12.66
N PRO A 91 -62.82 -72.97 -13.21
CA PRO A 91 -61.55 -73.25 -12.52
C PRO A 91 -61.38 -72.45 -11.22
N ALA A 92 -60.78 -73.06 -10.19
CA ALA A 92 -60.68 -72.49 -8.84
C ALA A 92 -59.88 -71.16 -8.78
N GLU A 93 -58.87 -70.98 -9.63
CA GLU A 93 -58.09 -69.74 -9.73
C GLU A 93 -58.95 -68.55 -10.17
N HIS A 94 -59.76 -68.74 -11.22
CA HIS A 94 -60.70 -67.72 -11.68
C HIS A 94 -61.81 -67.46 -10.67
N GLN A 95 -62.17 -68.45 -9.84
CA GLN A 95 -63.18 -68.25 -8.81
C GLN A 95 -62.67 -67.33 -7.69
N GLU A 96 -61.39 -67.38 -7.35
CA GLU A 96 -60.79 -66.50 -6.34
C GLU A 96 -60.51 -65.09 -6.89
N GLU A 97 -60.05 -64.98 -8.14
CA GLU A 97 -59.94 -63.69 -8.84
C GLU A 97 -61.29 -62.98 -8.95
N VAL A 98 -62.36 -63.71 -9.31
CA VAL A 98 -63.72 -63.16 -9.36
C VAL A 98 -64.19 -62.69 -7.99
N LYS A 99 -63.86 -63.40 -6.90
CA LYS A 99 -64.21 -62.94 -5.54
C LYS A 99 -63.46 -61.67 -5.16
N GLN A 100 -62.15 -61.60 -5.37
CA GLN A 100 -61.36 -60.39 -5.08
C GLN A 100 -61.82 -59.19 -5.91
N LEU A 101 -62.13 -59.40 -7.19
CA LEU A 101 -62.72 -58.36 -8.03
C LEU A 101 -64.11 -57.96 -7.54
N THR A 102 -64.94 -58.91 -7.11
CA THR A 102 -66.27 -58.62 -6.56
C THR A 102 -66.18 -57.81 -5.26
N GLU A 103 -65.22 -58.12 -4.39
CA GLU A 103 -64.98 -57.34 -3.16
C GLU A 103 -64.47 -55.94 -3.48
N SER A 104 -63.51 -55.81 -4.40
CA SER A 104 -63.01 -54.51 -4.86
C SER A 104 -64.11 -53.65 -5.52
N ILE A 105 -64.99 -54.27 -6.33
CA ILE A 105 -66.16 -53.60 -6.91
C ILE A 105 -67.10 -53.14 -5.80
N ARG A 106 -67.37 -53.98 -4.79
CA ARG A 106 -68.25 -53.64 -3.68
C ARG A 106 -67.73 -52.47 -2.85
N ASP A 107 -66.43 -52.43 -2.59
CA ASP A 107 -65.78 -51.33 -1.86
C ASP A 107 -65.82 -50.03 -2.66
N LEU A 108 -65.53 -50.09 -3.96
CA LEU A 108 -65.67 -48.94 -4.86
C LEU A 108 -67.12 -48.46 -4.95
N GLU A 109 -68.10 -49.36 -5.03
CA GLU A 109 -69.52 -49.00 -5.01
C GLU A 109 -69.92 -48.34 -3.69
N HIS A 110 -69.42 -48.83 -2.55
CA HIS A 110 -69.69 -48.24 -1.25
C HIS A 110 -69.09 -46.83 -1.14
N LEU A 111 -67.84 -46.66 -1.55
CA LEU A 111 -67.17 -45.35 -1.59
C LEU A 111 -67.91 -44.38 -2.52
N LEU A 112 -68.29 -44.83 -3.73
CA LEU A 112 -69.03 -44.01 -4.69
C LEU A 112 -70.41 -43.60 -4.13
N ARG A 113 -71.14 -44.52 -3.49
CA ARG A 113 -72.43 -44.21 -2.85
C ARG A 113 -72.27 -43.23 -1.69
N GLN A 114 -71.21 -43.38 -0.88
CA GLN A 114 -70.94 -42.47 0.23
C GLN A 114 -70.59 -41.06 -0.28
N ASP A 115 -69.72 -40.96 -1.29
CA ASP A 115 -69.34 -39.69 -1.89
C ASP A 115 -70.54 -39.02 -2.59
N TYR A 116 -71.34 -39.80 -3.33
CA TYR A 116 -72.58 -39.32 -3.94
C TYR A 116 -73.56 -38.77 -2.89
N ARG A 117 -73.79 -39.49 -1.77
CA ARG A 117 -74.64 -39.02 -0.68
C ARG A 117 -74.11 -37.73 -0.05
N ARG A 118 -72.80 -37.65 0.24
CA ARG A 118 -72.17 -36.44 0.78
C ARG A 118 -72.36 -35.25 -0.15
N LYS A 119 -72.09 -35.42 -1.45
CA LYS A 119 -72.29 -34.40 -2.48
C LYS A 119 -73.75 -33.99 -2.59
N GLN A 120 -74.68 -34.94 -2.51
CA GLN A 120 -76.12 -34.67 -2.55
C GLN A 120 -76.59 -33.87 -1.33
N THR A 121 -76.13 -34.22 -0.13
CA THR A 121 -76.43 -33.47 1.10
C THR A 121 -75.87 -32.04 1.02
N ALA A 122 -74.61 -31.88 0.65
CA ALA A 122 -73.99 -30.56 0.49
C ALA A 122 -74.73 -29.71 -0.56
N LEU A 123 -75.13 -30.31 -1.68
CA LEU A 123 -75.92 -29.61 -2.70
C LEU A 123 -77.30 -29.19 -2.15
N GLN A 124 -77.96 -30.07 -1.40
CA GLN A 124 -79.26 -29.76 -0.79
C GLN A 124 -79.16 -28.64 0.25
N GLU A 125 -78.10 -28.62 1.06
CA GLU A 125 -77.79 -27.53 2.00
C GLU A 125 -77.60 -26.21 1.25
N VAL A 126 -76.78 -26.19 0.19
CA VAL A 126 -76.58 -25.00 -0.66
C VAL A 126 -77.88 -24.55 -1.31
N ILE A 127 -78.72 -25.47 -1.81
CA ILE A 127 -80.03 -25.14 -2.37
C ILE A 127 -80.94 -24.53 -1.29
N SER A 128 -80.94 -25.08 -0.08
CA SER A 128 -81.76 -24.56 1.03
C SER A 128 -81.31 -23.17 1.47
N GLN A 129 -79.99 -22.95 1.56
CA GLN A 129 -79.41 -21.65 1.85
C GLN A 129 -79.78 -20.63 0.77
N LYS A 130 -79.58 -20.97 -0.51
CA LYS A 130 -79.95 -20.10 -1.62
C LYS A 130 -81.45 -19.79 -1.65
N LYS A 131 -82.32 -20.75 -1.33
CA LYS A 131 -83.76 -20.51 -1.20
C LYS A 131 -84.08 -19.53 -0.07
N MET A 132 -83.39 -19.64 1.07
CA MET A 132 -83.53 -18.71 2.17
C MET A 132 -83.05 -17.30 1.78
N ASP A 133 -81.88 -17.18 1.15
CA ASP A 133 -81.34 -15.91 0.67
C ASP A 133 -82.26 -15.26 -0.36
N ILE A 134 -82.85 -16.06 -1.27
CA ILE A 134 -83.84 -15.58 -2.24
C ILE A 134 -85.10 -15.10 -1.53
N ALA A 135 -85.63 -15.85 -0.56
CA ALA A 135 -86.82 -15.46 0.20
C ALA A 135 -86.57 -14.16 0.99
N GLU A 136 -85.42 -14.03 1.63
CA GLU A 136 -85.00 -12.81 2.33
C GLU A 136 -84.84 -11.64 1.36
N SER A 137 -84.14 -11.85 0.24
CA SER A 137 -83.99 -10.83 -0.81
C SER A 137 -85.33 -10.42 -1.40
N THR A 138 -86.26 -11.36 -1.59
CA THR A 138 -87.62 -11.10 -2.07
C THR A 138 -88.42 -10.30 -1.05
N ARG A 139 -88.28 -10.61 0.24
CA ARG A 139 -88.88 -9.84 1.33
C ARG A 139 -88.34 -8.41 1.34
N LYS A 140 -87.02 -8.24 1.35
CA LYS A 140 -86.36 -6.92 1.27
C LYS A 140 -86.78 -6.15 0.03
N LEU A 141 -86.89 -6.81 -1.12
CA LEU A 141 -87.36 -6.20 -2.36
C LEU A 141 -88.82 -5.74 -2.26
N ASN A 142 -89.69 -6.54 -1.64
CA ASN A 142 -91.09 -6.15 -1.42
C ASN A 142 -91.20 -5.00 -0.42
N ASP A 143 -90.44 -5.02 0.66
CA ASP A 143 -90.35 -3.91 1.63
C ASP A 143 -89.88 -2.62 0.92
N LEU A 144 -88.85 -2.73 0.07
CA LEU A 144 -88.37 -1.63 -0.77
C LEU A 144 -89.41 -1.19 -1.82
N LYS A 145 -90.21 -2.10 -2.39
CA LYS A 145 -91.29 -1.74 -3.32
C LYS A 145 -92.40 -0.97 -2.61
N VAL A 146 -92.77 -1.39 -1.40
CA VAL A 146 -93.74 -0.66 -0.56
C VAL A 146 -93.18 0.71 -0.21
N ALA A 147 -91.93 0.78 0.28
CA ALA A 147 -91.25 2.04 0.58
C ALA A 147 -91.13 2.95 -0.67
N MET A 148 -90.87 2.37 -1.85
CA MET A 148 -90.84 3.13 -3.10
C MET A 148 -92.23 3.60 -3.51
N ALA A 149 -93.29 2.83 -3.28
CA ALA A 149 -94.66 3.24 -3.53
C ALA A 149 -95.08 4.37 -2.59
N THR A 150 -94.76 4.27 -1.29
CA THR A 150 -95.02 5.35 -0.33
C THR A 150 -94.21 6.60 -0.67
N LEU A 151 -92.92 6.47 -1.00
CA LEU A 151 -92.09 7.59 -1.45
C LEU A 151 -92.58 8.18 -2.78
N LYS A 152 -93.15 7.38 -3.69
CA LYS A 152 -93.77 7.89 -4.92
C LYS A 152 -95.08 8.61 -4.64
N GLU A 153 -95.90 8.13 -3.71
CA GLU A 153 -97.11 8.82 -3.28
C GLU A 153 -96.76 10.13 -2.56
N GLU A 154 -95.75 10.12 -1.68
CA GLU A 154 -95.16 11.32 -1.10
C GLU A 154 -94.56 12.22 -2.19
N GLN A 155 -93.90 11.67 -3.21
CA GLN A 155 -93.37 12.43 -4.34
C GLN A 155 -94.48 13.07 -5.17
N GLU A 156 -95.61 12.39 -5.43
CA GLU A 156 -96.74 12.97 -6.16
C GLU A 156 -97.55 13.96 -5.29
N GLN A 157 -97.66 13.71 -3.98
CA GLN A 157 -98.15 14.68 -3.00
C GLN A 157 -97.23 15.90 -2.88
N LEU A 158 -95.92 15.72 -2.94
CA LEU A 158 -94.94 16.80 -2.95
C LEU A 158 -94.93 17.49 -4.31
N LYS A 159 -95.02 16.81 -5.45
CA LYS A 159 -95.14 17.43 -6.80
C LYS A 159 -96.42 18.23 -6.96
N SER A 160 -97.54 17.77 -6.40
CA SER A 160 -98.79 18.56 -6.35
C SER A 160 -98.70 19.76 -5.42
N LYS A 161 -97.74 19.77 -4.46
CA LYS A 161 -97.38 20.93 -3.62
C LYS A 161 -96.26 21.78 -4.22
N ILE A 162 -95.40 21.19 -5.05
CA ILE A 162 -94.26 21.75 -5.79
C ILE A 162 -94.77 22.06 -7.20
N VAL A 163 -95.65 23.04 -7.30
CA VAL A 163 -95.50 23.97 -8.42
C VAL A 163 -94.31 24.88 -8.03
N GLU A 164 -93.10 24.33 -8.07
CA GLU A 164 -91.89 25.13 -7.98
C GLU A 164 -91.65 25.76 -9.35
N SER A 165 -91.56 27.09 -9.33
CA SER A 165 -91.38 27.89 -10.53
C SER A 165 -90.12 27.44 -11.28
N PRO A 166 -90.13 27.38 -12.63
CA PRO A 166 -88.93 27.18 -13.46
C PRO A 166 -87.71 28.05 -13.05
N GLU A 167 -87.96 29.18 -12.36
CA GLU A 167 -86.94 30.03 -11.75
C GLU A 167 -86.05 29.30 -10.72
N GLU A 168 -86.58 28.44 -9.86
CA GLU A 168 -85.83 27.83 -8.74
C GLU A 168 -84.82 26.78 -9.23
N LEU A 169 -85.22 25.95 -10.20
CA LEU A 169 -84.35 24.99 -10.87
C LEU A 169 -83.21 25.69 -11.63
N LYS A 170 -83.52 26.81 -12.29
CA LYS A 170 -82.53 27.65 -12.98
C LYS A 170 -81.53 28.22 -11.98
N ASN A 171 -82.00 28.71 -10.84
CA ASN A 171 -81.16 29.28 -9.78
C ASN A 171 -80.20 28.25 -9.18
N TYR A 172 -80.67 27.02 -8.92
CA TYR A 172 -79.82 25.92 -8.44
C TYR A 172 -78.73 25.52 -9.45
N LYS A 173 -79.07 25.48 -10.75
CA LYS A 173 -78.11 25.18 -11.83
C LYS A 173 -77.04 26.28 -11.98
N GLU A 174 -77.43 27.54 -11.78
CA GLU A 174 -76.51 28.69 -11.75
C GLU A 174 -75.55 28.57 -10.56
N GLN A 175 -76.06 28.28 -9.35
CA GLN A 175 -75.24 28.05 -8.15
C GLN A 175 -74.25 26.91 -8.32
N MET A 176 -74.67 25.79 -8.93
CA MET A 176 -73.78 24.66 -9.20
C MET A 176 -72.64 25.04 -10.17
N LYS A 177 -72.93 25.81 -11.23
CA LYS A 177 -71.91 26.33 -12.15
C LYS A 177 -70.92 27.27 -11.43
N GLU A 178 -71.43 28.13 -10.57
CA GLU A 178 -70.64 29.05 -9.75
C GLU A 178 -69.68 28.27 -8.83
N THR A 179 -70.18 27.24 -8.14
CA THR A 179 -69.38 26.36 -7.28
C THR A 179 -68.32 25.59 -8.07
N VAL A 180 -68.67 25.03 -9.23
CA VAL A 180 -67.70 24.35 -10.10
C VAL A 180 -66.62 25.31 -10.60
N LYS A 181 -66.96 26.56 -10.96
CA LYS A 181 -65.98 27.58 -11.33
C LYS A 181 -65.04 27.91 -10.16
N LYS A 182 -65.58 28.10 -8.96
CA LYS A 182 -64.78 28.36 -7.74
C LYS A 182 -63.83 27.20 -7.44
N LEU A 183 -64.29 25.95 -7.55
CA LEU A 183 -63.46 24.76 -7.36
C LEU A 183 -62.35 24.63 -8.41
N LYS A 184 -62.64 24.93 -9.68
CA LYS A 184 -61.60 24.94 -10.73
C LYS A 184 -60.53 25.98 -10.45
N LYS A 185 -60.93 27.18 -10.03
CA LYS A 185 -60.00 28.25 -9.66
C LYS A 185 -59.14 27.86 -8.45
N SER A 186 -59.74 27.30 -7.40
CA SER A 186 -58.97 26.87 -6.22
C SER A 186 -57.99 25.73 -6.56
N LYS A 187 -58.39 24.79 -7.43
CA LYS A 187 -57.48 23.73 -7.90
C LYS A 187 -56.27 24.32 -8.63
N GLU A 188 -56.48 25.28 -9.52
CA GLU A 188 -55.40 25.94 -10.26
C GLU A 188 -54.44 26.66 -9.30
N GLU A 189 -54.97 27.40 -8.32
CA GLU A 189 -54.18 28.07 -7.29
C GLU A 189 -53.36 27.08 -6.45
N ILE A 190 -53.92 25.90 -6.13
CA ILE A 190 -53.20 24.83 -5.41
C ILE A 190 -52.06 24.28 -6.27
N THR A 191 -52.32 24.03 -7.57
CA THR A 191 -51.28 23.56 -8.51
C THR A 191 -50.13 24.56 -8.57
N GLN A 192 -50.40 25.85 -8.78
CA GLN A 192 -49.37 26.89 -8.85
C GLN A 192 -48.54 26.99 -7.56
N LYS A 193 -49.18 26.87 -6.39
CA LYS A 193 -48.46 26.83 -5.11
C LYS A 193 -47.55 25.60 -5.02
N TYR A 194 -48.03 24.43 -5.44
CA TYR A 194 -47.24 23.21 -5.42
C TYR A 194 -46.02 23.31 -6.35
N GLU A 195 -46.19 23.87 -7.53
CA GLU A 195 -45.10 24.13 -8.48
C GLU A 195 -44.07 25.08 -7.88
N SER A 196 -44.52 26.19 -7.27
CA SER A 196 -43.64 27.14 -6.59
C SER A 196 -42.83 26.47 -5.47
N TYR A 197 -43.44 25.57 -4.69
CA TYR A 197 -42.73 24.83 -3.64
C TYR A 197 -41.74 23.82 -4.20
N ARG A 198 -42.09 23.11 -5.28
CA ARG A 198 -41.18 22.17 -5.95
C ARG A 198 -39.93 22.91 -6.46
N ASP A 199 -40.10 24.06 -7.10
CA ASP A 199 -39.00 24.84 -7.66
C ASP A 199 -38.06 25.34 -6.53
N LEU A 200 -38.63 25.73 -5.37
CA LEU A 200 -37.87 26.06 -4.16
C LEU A 200 -37.08 24.86 -3.58
N VAL A 201 -37.64 23.65 -3.65
CA VAL A 201 -36.96 22.44 -3.17
C VAL A 201 -35.85 22.01 -4.13
N GLU A 202 -36.04 22.20 -5.43
CA GLU A 202 -35.08 21.81 -6.47
C GLU A 202 -33.74 22.55 -6.37
N ILE A 203 -33.74 23.79 -5.88
CA ILE A 203 -32.50 24.57 -5.66
C ILE A 203 -31.73 24.18 -4.38
N LEU A 204 -32.38 23.50 -3.44
CA LEU A 204 -31.84 23.20 -2.11
C LEU A 204 -30.53 22.37 -2.15
N PRO A 205 -30.38 21.33 -3.00
CA PRO A 205 -29.14 20.57 -3.10
C PRO A 205 -27.95 21.41 -3.56
N SER A 206 -28.17 22.37 -4.47
CA SER A 206 -27.13 23.29 -4.95
C SER A 206 -26.67 24.21 -3.82
N CYS A 207 -27.61 24.79 -3.08
CA CYS A 207 -27.28 25.59 -1.89
C CYS A 207 -26.52 24.76 -0.83
N GLN A 208 -26.92 23.51 -0.61
CA GLN A 208 -26.24 22.62 0.32
C GLN A 208 -24.79 22.32 -0.12
N LEU A 209 -24.56 22.11 -1.41
CA LEU A 209 -23.21 21.91 -1.95
C LEU A 209 -22.34 23.15 -1.76
N GLU A 210 -22.89 24.33 -2.00
CA GLU A 210 -22.20 25.61 -1.81
C GLU A 210 -21.81 25.83 -0.35
N VAL A 211 -22.72 25.55 0.61
CA VAL A 211 -22.40 25.60 2.05
C VAL A 211 -21.26 24.63 2.40
N GLN A 212 -21.25 23.42 1.85
CA GLN A 212 -20.17 22.45 2.07
C GLN A 212 -18.83 22.93 1.49
N LEU A 213 -18.85 23.59 0.33
CA LEU A 213 -17.66 24.20 -0.26
C LEU A 213 -17.12 25.32 0.62
N TYR A 214 -17.97 26.21 1.12
CA TYR A 214 -17.57 27.27 2.05
C TYR A 214 -17.02 26.72 3.36
N LYS A 215 -17.62 25.66 3.90
CA LYS A 215 -17.10 24.95 5.08
C LYS A 215 -15.66 24.44 4.84
N LYS A 216 -15.43 23.72 3.74
CA LYS A 216 -14.07 23.25 3.38
C LYS A 216 -13.09 24.39 3.18
N LYS A 217 -13.53 25.52 2.61
CA LYS A 217 -12.69 26.72 2.44
C LYS A 217 -12.31 27.33 3.78
N MET A 218 -13.25 27.41 4.72
CA MET A 218 -12.99 27.89 6.09
C MET A 218 -12.03 26.98 6.84
N GLU A 219 -12.19 25.65 6.76
CA GLU A 219 -11.26 24.69 7.39
C GLU A 219 -9.82 24.87 6.89
N ARG A 220 -9.64 24.98 5.57
CA ARG A 220 -8.32 25.28 4.97
C ARG A 220 -7.78 26.63 5.45
N GLN A 221 -8.64 27.63 5.57
CA GLN A 221 -8.24 28.95 6.04
C GLN A 221 -7.81 28.92 7.51
N GLY A 222 -8.50 28.15 8.37
CA GLY A 222 -8.06 27.90 9.74
C GLY A 222 -6.66 27.29 9.79
N ALA A 223 -6.42 26.22 9.04
CA ALA A 223 -5.09 25.60 8.95
C ALA A 223 -4.01 26.54 8.39
N ASN A 224 -4.38 27.47 7.49
CA ASN A 224 -3.45 28.49 7.01
C ASN A 224 -3.09 29.51 8.10
N VAL A 225 -4.06 29.93 8.91
CA VAL A 225 -3.84 30.86 10.02
C VAL A 225 -2.93 30.23 11.09
N GLU A 226 -3.13 28.96 11.41
CA GLU A 226 -2.25 28.23 12.33
C GLU A 226 -0.81 28.13 11.81
N ARG A 227 -0.64 27.81 10.51
CA ARG A 227 0.68 27.82 9.86
C ARG A 227 1.32 29.21 9.89
N LEU A 228 0.54 30.26 9.61
CA LEU A 228 1.01 31.65 9.68
C LEU A 228 1.48 31.99 11.10
N ALA A 229 0.76 31.56 12.14
CA ALA A 229 1.15 31.79 13.52
C ALA A 229 2.49 31.12 13.86
N SER A 230 2.73 29.90 13.38
CA SER A 230 4.02 29.21 13.53
C SER A 230 5.16 29.93 12.80
N VAL A 231 4.91 30.40 11.57
CA VAL A 231 5.92 31.17 10.82
C VAL A 231 6.23 32.48 11.55
N LEU A 232 5.22 33.16 12.09
CA LEU A 232 5.43 34.40 12.84
C LEU A 232 6.23 34.20 14.13
N SER A 233 6.09 33.07 14.83
CA SER A 233 6.92 32.78 16.00
C SER A 233 8.37 32.47 15.62
N GLU A 234 8.60 31.76 14.50
CA GLU A 234 9.94 31.54 13.95
C GLU A 234 10.61 32.85 13.54
N VAL A 235 9.88 33.76 12.88
CA VAL A 235 10.39 35.09 12.50
C VAL A 235 10.83 35.87 13.73
N ARG A 236 10.01 35.92 14.79
CA ARG A 236 10.41 36.59 16.05
C ARG A 236 11.66 36.00 16.67
N ASN A 237 11.77 34.67 16.69
CA ASN A 237 12.97 34.02 17.22
C ASN A 237 14.24 34.38 16.43
N ILE A 238 14.12 34.50 15.10
CA ILE A 238 15.24 34.91 14.23
C ILE A 238 15.57 36.39 14.45
N GLU A 239 14.57 37.26 14.61
CA GLU A 239 14.77 38.67 14.94
C GLU A 239 15.53 38.83 16.27
N ASP A 240 15.12 38.10 17.32
CA ASP A 240 15.80 38.10 18.63
C ASP A 240 17.27 37.63 18.51
N GLN A 241 17.52 36.60 17.70
CA GLN A 241 18.88 36.12 17.42
C GLN A 241 19.71 37.17 16.68
N SER A 242 19.13 37.82 15.67
CA SER A 242 19.79 38.88 14.91
C SER A 242 20.17 40.06 15.82
N ASP A 243 19.27 40.49 16.69
CA ASP A 243 19.52 41.58 17.64
C ASP A 243 20.63 41.22 18.62
N SER A 244 20.63 39.98 19.14
CA SER A 244 21.69 39.49 20.03
C SER A 244 23.06 39.47 19.33
N ALA A 245 23.12 38.98 18.08
CA ALA A 245 24.33 38.96 17.28
C ALA A 245 24.84 40.36 16.96
N GLN A 246 23.93 41.32 16.72
CA GLN A 246 24.29 42.70 16.47
C GLN A 246 24.88 43.39 17.71
N ILE A 247 24.39 43.08 18.91
CA ILE A 247 24.98 43.56 20.17
C ILE A 247 26.39 42.99 20.35
N GLU A 248 26.57 41.68 20.11
CA GLU A 248 27.88 41.04 20.20
C GLU A 248 28.88 41.62 19.19
N LEU A 249 28.45 41.87 17.95
CA LEU A 249 29.28 42.51 16.94
C LEU A 249 29.76 43.91 17.37
N LYS A 250 28.88 44.71 17.99
CA LYS A 250 29.26 46.03 18.53
C LYS A 250 30.30 45.92 19.65
N ARG A 251 30.17 44.92 20.53
CA ARG A 251 31.15 44.62 21.59
C ARG A 251 32.50 44.28 20.99
N VAL A 252 32.55 43.30 20.09
CA VAL A 252 33.79 42.86 19.42
C VAL A 252 34.46 44.00 18.65
N LYS A 253 33.69 44.85 17.96
CA LYS A 253 34.24 46.02 17.27
C LYS A 253 34.89 47.02 18.24
N THR A 254 34.33 47.18 19.44
CA THR A 254 34.91 48.02 20.49
C THR A 254 36.22 47.44 21.00
N ASP A 255 36.26 46.12 21.22
CA ASP A 255 37.46 45.39 21.62
C ASP A 255 38.55 45.46 20.54
N GLU A 256 38.20 45.28 19.27
CA GLU A 256 39.12 45.43 18.14
C GLU A 256 39.74 46.83 18.10
N MET A 257 38.92 47.88 18.29
CA MET A 257 39.42 49.25 18.34
C MET A 257 40.38 49.48 19.52
N SER A 258 40.09 48.92 20.69
CA SER A 258 40.97 49.04 21.86
C SER A 258 42.31 48.34 21.63
N LEU A 259 42.31 47.14 21.05
CA LEU A 259 43.51 46.40 20.68
C LEU A 259 44.31 47.12 19.59
N LYS A 260 43.66 47.69 18.58
CA LYS A 260 44.35 48.50 17.56
C LYS A 260 45.09 49.68 18.19
N ARG A 261 44.47 50.41 19.11
CA ARG A 261 45.12 51.50 19.85
C ARG A 261 46.32 51.00 20.65
N LEU A 262 46.19 49.86 21.33
CA LEU A 262 47.29 49.26 22.09
C LEU A 262 48.46 48.86 21.19
N VAL A 263 48.21 48.25 20.04
CA VAL A 263 49.25 47.88 19.07
C VAL A 263 49.98 49.12 18.55
N THR A 264 49.27 50.19 18.22
CA THR A 264 49.88 51.46 17.81
C THR A 264 50.79 52.02 18.91
N ALA A 265 50.32 52.09 20.15
CA ALA A 265 51.11 52.56 21.28
C ALA A 265 52.38 51.71 21.52
N LYS A 266 52.28 50.38 21.35
CA LYS A 266 53.45 49.49 21.45
C LYS A 266 54.45 49.70 20.32
N ARG A 267 53.99 49.94 19.08
CA ARG A 267 54.85 50.26 17.93
C ARG A 267 55.60 51.58 18.14
N GLU A 268 54.92 52.61 18.63
CA GLU A 268 55.54 53.92 18.94
C GLU A 268 56.60 53.79 20.05
N ALA A 269 56.30 53.04 21.11
CA ALA A 269 57.26 52.77 22.18
C ALA A 269 58.49 52.02 21.68
N LEU A 270 58.30 51.02 20.80
CA LEU A 270 59.38 50.25 20.19
C LEU A 270 60.25 51.14 19.30
N ALA A 271 59.67 51.94 18.41
CA ALA A 271 60.39 52.89 17.57
C ALA A 271 61.22 53.89 18.42
N THR A 272 60.67 54.35 19.55
CA THR A 272 61.38 55.22 20.49
C THR A 272 62.61 54.54 21.10
N ILE A 273 62.50 53.26 21.45
CA ILE A 273 63.62 52.46 21.99
C ILE A 273 64.67 52.23 20.90
N GLU A 274 64.25 51.88 19.69
CA GLU A 274 65.14 51.66 18.55
C GLU A 274 65.96 52.91 18.23
N LEU A 275 65.34 54.09 18.19
CA LEU A 275 66.04 55.37 18.01
C LEU A 275 67.08 55.62 19.12
N LYS A 276 66.75 55.32 20.38
CA LYS A 276 67.70 55.44 21.50
C LYS A 276 68.88 54.49 21.37
N ILE A 277 68.63 53.25 20.95
CA ILE A 277 69.69 52.25 20.71
C ILE A 277 70.58 52.71 19.56
N GLN A 278 69.99 53.17 18.46
CA GLN A 278 70.72 53.64 17.28
C GLN A 278 71.64 54.81 17.63
N LYS A 279 71.12 55.82 18.34
CA LYS A 279 71.94 56.95 18.81
C LYS A 279 73.13 56.48 19.67
N LYS A 280 72.89 55.56 20.62
CA LYS A 280 74.00 55.02 21.44
C LYS A 280 75.04 54.28 20.60
N ARG A 281 74.64 53.57 19.54
CA ARG A 281 75.58 52.90 18.62
C ARG A 281 76.42 53.93 17.86
N GLU A 282 75.80 54.98 17.37
CA GLU A 282 76.49 56.09 16.67
C GLU A 282 77.48 56.79 17.60
N ASP A 283 77.09 57.12 18.84
CA ASP A 283 77.97 57.73 19.85
C ASP A 283 79.19 56.83 20.14
N VAL A 284 79.00 55.51 20.28
CA VAL A 284 80.08 54.54 20.50
C VAL A 284 81.01 54.44 19.28
N GLU A 285 80.45 54.40 18.07
CA GLU A 285 81.26 54.32 16.85
C GLU A 285 82.07 55.62 16.64
N GLN A 286 81.49 56.78 16.92
CA GLN A 286 82.21 58.05 16.90
C GLN A 286 83.37 58.05 17.91
N HIS A 287 83.13 57.61 19.15
CA HIS A 287 84.17 57.50 20.15
C HIS A 287 85.31 56.56 19.70
N LYS A 288 84.97 55.40 19.12
CA LYS A 288 85.94 54.46 18.56
C LYS A 288 86.78 55.11 17.46
N CYS A 289 86.17 55.85 16.52
CA CYS A 289 86.89 56.60 15.49
C CYS A 289 87.88 57.60 16.11
N THR A 290 87.45 58.39 17.10
CA THR A 290 88.32 59.34 17.81
C THR A 290 89.50 58.64 18.49
N VAL A 291 89.28 57.50 19.16
CA VAL A 291 90.37 56.72 19.78
C VAL A 291 91.35 56.20 18.73
N LEU A 292 90.85 55.69 17.59
CA LEU A 292 91.69 55.25 16.48
C LEU A 292 92.56 56.38 15.93
N GLU A 293 92.00 57.59 15.78
CA GLU A 293 92.78 58.77 15.37
C GLU A 293 93.91 59.09 16.36
N TYR A 294 93.64 59.04 17.67
CA TYR A 294 94.69 59.21 18.69
C TYR A 294 95.77 58.13 18.60
N CYS A 295 95.38 56.86 18.46
CA CYS A 295 96.32 55.76 18.29
C CYS A 295 97.19 55.95 17.04
N ASN A 296 96.61 56.41 15.92
CA ASN A 296 97.35 56.70 14.70
C ASN A 296 98.36 57.84 14.91
N LYS A 297 97.97 58.94 15.57
CA LYS A 297 98.89 60.04 15.91
C LYS A 297 100.04 59.58 16.79
N VAL A 298 99.78 58.71 17.77
CA VAL A 298 100.82 58.12 18.62
C VAL A 298 101.74 57.23 17.78
N GLN A 299 101.18 56.43 16.88
CA GLN A 299 101.93 55.56 15.99
C GLN A 299 102.85 56.35 15.05
N GLU A 300 102.36 57.43 14.45
CA GLU A 300 103.15 58.35 13.61
C GLU A 300 104.30 58.96 14.41
N LYS A 301 104.03 59.49 15.60
CA LYS A 301 105.08 60.04 16.49
C LYS A 301 106.11 58.98 16.86
N ARG A 302 105.67 57.76 17.17
CA ARG A 302 106.55 56.62 17.47
C ARG A 302 107.43 56.27 16.27
N GLY A 303 106.87 56.25 15.06
CA GLY A 303 107.63 56.07 13.82
C GLY A 303 108.69 57.16 13.63
N ALA A 304 108.32 58.44 13.77
CA ALA A 304 109.26 59.55 13.64
C ALA A 304 110.40 59.51 14.67
N VAL A 305 110.12 59.09 15.91
CA VAL A 305 111.15 58.88 16.93
C VAL A 305 112.05 57.70 16.57
N TYR A 306 111.47 56.60 16.09
CA TYR A 306 112.23 55.43 15.64
C TYR A 306 113.20 55.81 14.51
N ASP A 307 112.74 56.57 13.51
CA ASP A 307 113.58 57.05 12.41
C ASP A 307 114.74 57.95 12.90
N LYS A 308 114.47 58.85 13.86
CA LYS A 308 115.53 59.67 14.50
C LYS A 308 116.55 58.82 15.24
N VAL A 309 116.10 57.83 16.03
CA VAL A 309 116.98 56.91 16.74
C VAL A 309 117.84 56.12 15.77
N MET A 310 117.26 55.64 14.66
CA MET A 310 118.00 54.94 13.60
C MET A 310 119.05 55.85 12.94
N ALA A 311 118.73 57.12 12.68
CA ALA A 311 119.68 58.09 12.16
C ALA A 311 120.86 58.34 13.11
N ILE A 312 120.58 58.60 14.41
CA ILE A 312 121.60 58.76 15.44
C ILE A 312 122.47 57.50 15.54
N HIS A 313 121.86 56.31 15.50
CA HIS A 313 122.63 55.06 15.53
C HIS A 313 123.59 54.96 14.34
N LYS A 314 123.15 55.35 13.14
CA LYS A 314 124.00 55.39 11.95
C LYS A 314 125.15 56.40 12.08
N GLU A 315 124.89 57.60 12.62
CA GLU A 315 125.90 58.61 12.90
C GLU A 315 126.93 58.16 13.95
N ILE A 316 126.48 57.48 15.02
CA ILE A 316 127.35 56.87 16.03
C ILE A 316 128.28 55.86 15.37
N GLN A 317 127.76 54.99 14.49
CA GLN A 317 128.58 54.00 13.78
C GLN A 317 129.60 54.66 12.84
N GLN A 318 129.21 55.69 12.09
CA GLN A 318 130.13 56.46 11.25
C GLN A 318 131.22 57.16 12.06
N THR A 319 130.86 57.75 13.20
CA THR A 319 131.81 58.41 14.10
C THR A 319 132.80 57.41 14.69
N ARG A 320 132.32 56.23 15.13
CA ARG A 320 133.19 55.15 15.61
C ARG A 320 134.19 54.70 14.54
N TYR A 321 133.75 54.53 13.30
CA TYR A 321 134.63 54.20 12.19
C TYR A 321 135.73 55.25 11.99
N LYS A 322 135.37 56.54 11.96
CA LYS A 322 136.35 57.65 11.84
C LYS A 322 137.33 57.71 13.02
N ILE A 323 136.88 57.45 14.25
CA ILE A 323 137.76 57.40 15.42
C ILE A 323 138.80 56.29 15.24
N GLU A 324 138.39 55.09 14.80
CA GLU A 324 139.33 53.99 14.57
C GLU A 324 140.32 54.32 13.45
N GLU A 325 139.86 54.91 12.35
CA GLU A 325 140.72 55.37 11.24
C GLU A 325 141.76 56.42 11.70
N LEU A 326 141.34 57.43 12.48
CA LEU A 326 142.25 58.44 13.02
C LEU A 326 143.24 57.83 14.02
N LYS A 327 142.80 56.89 14.85
CA LYS A 327 143.66 56.17 15.80
C LYS A 327 144.72 55.34 15.07
N ASP A 328 144.35 54.65 13.99
CA ASP A 328 145.30 53.92 13.13
C ASP A 328 146.30 54.86 12.46
N ASN A 329 145.84 56.01 11.96
CA ASN A 329 146.71 57.02 11.34
C ASN A 329 147.67 57.66 12.36
N ALA A 330 147.19 58.02 13.55
CA ALA A 330 148.03 58.51 14.64
C ALA A 330 149.06 57.45 15.08
N GLY A 331 148.66 56.17 15.10
CA GLY A 331 149.57 55.04 15.32
C GLY A 331 150.69 54.98 14.27
N LYS A 332 150.35 55.13 12.98
CA LYS A 332 151.33 55.19 11.88
C LYS A 332 152.26 56.40 12.01
N GLU A 333 151.73 57.58 12.33
CA GLU A 333 152.55 58.78 12.54
C GLU A 333 153.48 58.65 13.75
N ALA A 334 153.00 58.10 14.86
CA ALA A 334 153.83 57.83 16.03
C ALA A 334 154.98 56.86 15.70
N MET A 335 154.73 55.84 14.86
CA MET A 335 155.79 54.95 14.35
C MET A 335 156.80 55.70 13.47
N LYS A 336 156.35 56.55 12.54
CA LYS A 336 157.24 57.42 11.74
C LYS A 336 158.06 58.36 12.61
N ALA A 337 157.44 59.00 13.61
CA ALA A 337 158.12 59.89 14.53
C ALA A 337 159.19 59.15 15.36
N LYS A 338 158.89 57.92 15.83
CA LYS A 338 159.89 57.04 16.48
C LYS A 338 161.04 56.70 15.54
N GLU A 339 160.76 56.39 14.28
CA GLU A 339 161.79 56.09 13.27
C GLU A 339 162.69 57.30 12.97
N ILE A 340 162.11 58.50 12.83
CA ILE A 340 162.85 59.76 12.70
C ILE A 340 163.70 60.01 13.96
N HIS A 341 163.12 59.84 15.16
CA HIS A 341 163.87 60.00 16.40
C HIS A 341 165.07 59.04 16.46
N LEU A 342 164.88 57.76 16.13
CA LEU A 342 165.95 56.76 16.12
C LEU A 342 167.03 57.10 15.09
N SER A 343 166.65 57.53 13.88
CA SER A 343 167.62 57.92 12.84
C SER A 343 168.40 59.19 13.22
N LEU A 344 167.74 60.21 13.78
CA LEU A 344 168.42 61.40 14.32
C LEU A 344 169.34 61.05 15.48
N LYS A 345 168.90 60.18 16.41
CA LYS A 345 169.73 59.69 17.50
C LYS A 345 170.97 58.97 16.98
N ALA A 346 170.83 58.08 16.01
CA ALA A 346 171.95 57.39 15.37
C ALA A 346 172.89 58.35 14.63
N ALA A 347 172.35 59.36 13.93
CA ALA A 347 173.15 60.39 13.27
C ALA A 347 173.92 61.25 14.30
N LEU A 348 173.30 61.60 15.42
CA LEU A 348 173.93 62.31 16.52
C LEU A 348 175.04 61.49 17.17
N GLU A 349 174.78 60.20 17.45
CA GLU A 349 175.79 59.26 17.96
C GLU A 349 176.99 59.14 17.00
N LYS A 350 176.74 59.04 15.68
CA LYS A 350 177.80 59.04 14.66
C LYS A 350 178.59 60.35 14.62
N CYS A 351 177.93 61.49 14.83
CA CYS A 351 178.57 62.80 14.92
C CYS A 351 179.41 62.94 16.20
N HIS A 352 178.93 62.41 17.33
CA HIS A 352 179.71 62.33 18.56
C HIS A 352 180.90 61.40 18.40
N GLU A 353 180.74 60.23 17.77
CA GLU A 353 181.86 59.33 17.47
C GLU A 353 182.91 59.97 16.55
N SER A 354 182.48 60.70 15.52
CA SER A 354 183.40 61.42 14.63
C SER A 354 184.11 62.54 15.37
N LEU A 355 183.43 63.36 16.18
CA LEU A 355 184.03 64.35 17.07
C LEU A 355 185.04 63.75 18.03
N ILE A 356 184.71 62.62 18.67
CA ILE A 356 185.62 61.89 19.56
C ILE A 356 186.84 61.38 18.80
N LYS A 357 186.67 60.86 17.58
CA LYS A 357 187.80 60.45 16.71
C LYS A 357 188.69 61.65 16.36
N THR A 358 188.11 62.79 15.99
CA THR A 358 188.87 64.01 15.67
C THR A 358 189.57 64.57 16.90
N ALA A 359 188.93 64.52 18.07
CA ALA A 359 189.55 64.91 19.34
C ALA A 359 190.73 63.99 19.69
N LYS A 360 190.57 62.66 19.53
CA LYS A 360 191.64 61.67 19.73
C LYS A 360 192.78 61.82 18.73
N SER A 361 192.51 62.15 17.46
CA SER A 361 193.57 62.41 16.47
C SER A 361 194.32 63.72 16.75
N PHE A 362 193.62 64.77 17.18
CA PHE A 362 194.25 66.00 17.68
C PHE A 362 195.11 65.74 18.92
N GLU A 363 194.63 64.90 19.85
CA GLU A 363 195.37 64.53 21.05
C GLU A 363 196.61 63.69 20.73
N ALA A 364 196.51 62.77 19.76
CA ALA A 364 197.64 62.01 19.23
C ALA A 364 198.68 62.91 18.55
N SER A 365 198.25 63.82 17.67
CA SER A 365 199.12 64.82 17.02
C SER A 365 199.78 65.76 18.03
N ARG A 366 199.06 66.16 19.07
CA ARG A 366 199.62 66.97 20.17
C ARG A 366 200.66 66.19 20.99
N LYS A 367 200.44 64.89 21.25
CA LYS A 367 201.43 64.02 21.91
C LYS A 367 202.69 63.85 21.07
N GLU A 368 202.55 63.73 19.75
CA GLU A 368 203.67 63.67 18.79
C GLU A 368 204.50 64.96 18.81
N ARG A 369 203.84 66.13 18.79
CA ARG A 369 204.49 67.45 18.87
C ARG A 369 205.18 67.73 20.22
N ILE A 370 204.67 67.17 21.31
CA ILE A 370 205.32 67.22 22.64
C ILE A 370 206.54 66.29 22.70
N ALA A 371 206.52 65.15 22.00
CA ALA A 371 207.66 64.25 21.92
C ALA A 371 208.82 64.86 21.12
N GLU A 372 208.54 65.62 20.06
CA GLU A 372 209.56 66.40 19.32
C GLU A 372 210.22 67.46 20.21
N LEU A 373 209.45 68.20 21.01
CA LEU A 373 209.99 69.23 21.91
C LEU A 373 210.84 68.66 23.06
N LYS A 374 210.57 67.43 23.51
CA LYS A 374 211.36 66.76 24.56
C LYS A 374 212.71 66.24 24.10
N LYS A 375 212.93 66.09 22.79
CA LYS A 375 214.20 65.57 22.23
C LYS A 375 215.28 66.65 22.09
N GLY A 376 214.94 67.93 22.25
CA GLY A 376 215.87 69.06 22.04
C GLY A 376 216.56 69.64 23.29
N LEU A 377 216.19 69.25 24.52
CA LEU A 377 216.58 70.00 25.73
C LEU A 377 217.73 69.40 26.58
N LEU A 378 218.44 68.36 26.12
CA LEU A 378 219.52 67.72 26.89
C LEU A 378 220.73 67.38 25.99
N SER A 379 221.70 68.31 25.88
CA SER A 379 223.17 68.08 25.80
C SER A 379 223.94 69.36 25.38
N ILE A 380 224.76 69.96 26.26
CA ILE A 380 225.93 70.78 25.86
C ILE A 380 227.13 69.83 25.85
N GLN A 381 227.73 69.65 24.66
CA GLN A 381 229.02 69.03 24.31
C GLN A 381 229.52 67.83 25.16
N SER A 382 230.22 66.84 24.60
CA SER A 382 231.39 67.06 23.75
C SER A 382 231.84 65.67 23.31
N PRO A 383 231.67 65.17 22.07
CA PRO A 383 232.52 65.44 20.90
C PRO A 383 231.78 65.16 19.55
N GLY A 384 232.42 65.37 18.40
CA GLY A 384 231.79 65.29 17.08
C GLY A 384 232.15 64.05 16.25
N SER A 385 231.24 63.68 15.34
CA SER A 385 231.53 63.15 13.99
C SER A 385 230.24 62.79 13.25
N SER A 386 230.22 63.10 11.96
CA SER A 386 229.08 63.05 11.03
C SER A 386 228.88 61.71 10.32
N HIS A 387 227.63 61.37 10.02
CA HIS A 387 227.14 60.79 8.76
C HIS A 387 225.64 61.00 8.63
#